data_AF-A0A947FF63-F1
#
_entry.id   AF-A0A947FF63-F1
#
_cell.length_a   1.000
_cell.length_b   1.000
_cell.length_c   1.000
_cell.angle_alpha   90.00
_cell.angle_beta   90.00
_cell.angle_gamma   90.00
#
_symmetry.space_group_name_H-M   'P 1'
#
loop_
_entity.id
_entity.type
_entity.pdbx_description
1 polymer ?
#
loop_
_entity_poly.entity_id
_entity_poly.type
_entity_poly.pdbx_seq_one_letter_code
_entity_poly.pdbx_strand_id
1 'polypeptide(L)'
;MSAGKLKNIMPKRPRYHERLPKRLSDRLTKIYQRLQDVPYINKQEIKKWQERFCYSPEPEREAAIWEWMANEYEKRTAGIEDQLEKNRIFKRLLSESVDYEPLGVRKLPE
;
A
#
# COMPACT_ATOMS: atom_id res chain seq x y z
N MET A 1 26.20 11.63 -36.51
CA MET A 1 25.93 11.17 -35.12
C MET A 1 24.99 12.16 -34.46
N SER A 2 23.77 11.75 -34.12
CA SER A 2 22.90 12.54 -33.25
C SER A 2 22.19 11.60 -32.29
N ALA A 3 22.80 11.40 -31.13
CA ALA A 3 22.15 10.74 -30.00
C ALA A 3 21.02 11.65 -29.51
N GLY A 4 19.79 11.27 -29.86
CA GLY A 4 18.59 11.90 -29.33
C GLY A 4 18.61 11.80 -27.80
N LYS A 5 18.73 12.95 -27.14
CA LYS A 5 18.63 13.07 -25.68
C LYS A 5 17.21 12.66 -25.28
N LEU A 6 17.02 11.40 -24.91
CA LEU A 6 15.82 10.95 -24.22
C LEU A 6 15.75 11.72 -22.90
N LYS A 7 14.96 12.80 -22.88
CA LYS A 7 14.58 13.45 -21.62
C LYS A 7 13.81 12.38 -20.86
N ASN A 8 14.43 11.90 -19.78
CA ASN A 8 13.82 11.00 -18.81
C ASN A 8 12.72 11.81 -18.10
N ILE A 9 11.59 12.03 -18.77
CA ILE A 9 10.42 12.66 -18.19
C ILE A 9 9.82 11.56 -17.32
N MET A 10 10.30 11.45 -16.08
CA MET A 10 9.58 10.66 -15.07
C MET A 10 8.14 11.16 -15.09
N PRO A 11 7.15 10.28 -15.29
CA PRO A 11 5.76 10.70 -15.29
C PRO A 11 5.48 11.40 -13.96
N LYS A 12 4.93 12.62 -14.04
CA LYS A 12 4.48 13.34 -12.85
C LYS A 12 3.44 12.47 -12.16
N ARG A 13 3.71 12.09 -10.91
CA ARG A 13 2.84 11.21 -10.13
C ARG A 13 1.48 11.89 -9.89
N PRO A 14 0.36 11.15 -9.92
CA PRO A 14 -0.96 11.70 -9.63
C PRO A 14 -1.04 12.22 -8.19
N ARG A 15 -1.76 13.32 -7.97
CA ARG A 15 -2.07 13.85 -6.63
C ARG A 15 -3.55 14.11 -6.52
N TYR A 16 -4.20 13.58 -5.50
CA TYR A 16 -5.66 13.53 -5.38
C TYR A 16 -6.20 14.40 -4.25
N HIS A 17 -5.59 15.57 -4.04
CA HIS A 17 -5.67 16.45 -2.87
C HIS A 17 -7.05 16.62 -2.19
N GLU A 18 -8.16 16.35 -2.88
CA GLU A 18 -9.51 16.37 -2.32
C GLU A 18 -10.19 14.98 -2.31
N ARG A 19 -9.99 14.17 -3.35
CA ARG A 19 -10.66 12.86 -3.49
C ARG A 19 -9.93 11.91 -4.44
N LEU A 20 -9.84 10.63 -4.04
CA LEU A 20 -9.37 9.54 -4.89
C LEU A 20 -10.34 9.20 -6.03
N PRO A 21 -9.84 8.74 -7.19
CA PRO A 21 -10.67 8.11 -8.21
C PRO A 21 -11.46 6.93 -7.62
N LYS A 22 -12.71 6.75 -8.07
CA LYS A 22 -13.62 5.71 -7.56
C LYS A 22 -12.95 4.32 -7.50
N ARG A 23 -12.26 3.92 -8.58
CA ARG A 23 -11.54 2.65 -8.65
C ARG A 23 -10.51 2.46 -7.53
N LEU A 24 -9.76 3.52 -7.18
CA LEU A 24 -8.74 3.46 -6.14
C LEU A 24 -9.38 3.47 -4.75
N SER A 25 -10.43 4.27 -4.56
CA SER A 25 -11.23 4.26 -3.33
C SER A 25 -11.88 2.88 -3.06
N ASP A 26 -12.46 2.25 -4.09
CA ASP A 26 -13.03 0.91 -4.00
C ASP A 26 -11.97 -0.14 -3.67
N ARG A 27 -10.78 -0.05 -4.28
CA ARG A 27 -9.64 -0.94 -3.99
C ARG A 27 -9.19 -0.82 -2.53
N LEU A 28 -9.00 0.40 -2.02
CA LEU A 28 -8.65 0.63 -0.62
C LEU A 28 -9.71 0.09 0.35
N THR A 29 -10.98 0.23 -0.02
CA THR A 29 -12.10 -0.29 0.77
C THR A 29 -12.04 -1.82 0.89
N LYS A 30 -11.71 -2.53 -0.20
CA LYS A 30 -11.52 -3.98 -0.19
C LYS A 30 -10.32 -4.41 0.66
N ILE A 31 -9.18 -3.72 0.54
CA ILE A 31 -7.99 -4.00 1.35
C ILE A 31 -8.31 -3.84 2.84
N TYR A 32 -9.06 -2.80 3.20
CA TYR A 32 -9.49 -2.59 4.58
C TYR A 32 -10.35 -3.75 5.11
N GLN A 33 -11.37 -4.19 4.37
CA GLN A 33 -12.24 -5.29 4.81
C GLN A 33 -11.47 -6.56 5.16
N ARG A 34 -10.36 -6.81 4.46
CA ARG A 34 -9.46 -7.95 4.69
C ARG A 34 -8.59 -7.80 5.94
N LEU A 35 -8.32 -6.55 6.34
CA LEU A 35 -7.50 -6.21 7.50
C LEU A 35 -8.32 -5.77 8.71
N GLN A 36 -9.65 -5.83 8.65
CA GLN A 36 -10.54 -5.32 9.71
C GLN A 36 -10.36 -6.05 11.06
N ASP A 37 -9.89 -7.30 11.01
CA ASP A 37 -9.65 -8.12 12.20
C ASP A 37 -8.27 -7.84 12.82
N VAL A 38 -7.46 -6.98 12.18
CA VAL A 38 -6.20 -6.51 12.75
C VAL A 38 -6.51 -5.44 13.82
N PRO A 39 -6.12 -5.65 15.09
CA PRO A 39 -6.45 -4.75 16.20
C PRO A 39 -6.01 -3.28 16.02
N TYR A 40 -5.01 -3.03 15.19
CA TYR A 40 -4.51 -1.69 14.89
C TYR A 40 -5.34 -0.92 13.85
N ILE A 41 -6.19 -1.59 13.08
CA ILE A 41 -6.97 -0.97 12.00
C ILE A 41 -8.44 -0.91 12.45
N ASN A 42 -8.78 0.10 13.24
CA ASN A 42 -10.15 0.34 13.66
C ASN A 42 -10.95 1.19 12.63
N LYS A 43 -12.26 1.30 12.83
CA LYS A 43 -13.17 2.04 11.92
C LYS A 43 -12.82 3.53 11.75
N GLN A 44 -12.28 4.20 12.76
CA GLN A 44 -11.89 5.61 12.65
C GLN A 44 -10.60 5.77 11.84
N GLU A 45 -9.67 4.83 11.99
CA GLU A 45 -8.42 4.83 11.23
C GLU A 45 -8.69 4.67 9.72
N ILE A 46 -9.77 4.00 9.29
CA ILE A 46 -10.16 3.91 7.87
C ILE A 46 -10.30 5.29 7.21
N LYS A 47 -11.06 6.20 7.85
CA LYS A 47 -11.37 7.51 7.26
C LYS A 47 -10.09 8.31 7.12
N LYS A 48 -9.28 8.34 8.18
CA LYS A 48 -7.96 8.98 8.19
C LYS A 48 -7.02 8.37 7.15
N TRP A 49 -7.10 7.05 6.97
CA TRP A 49 -6.28 6.32 6.01
C TRP A 49 -6.67 6.67 4.58
N GLN A 50 -7.95 6.63 4.22
CA GLN A 50 -8.45 7.07 2.90
C GLN A 50 -8.14 8.55 2.63
N GLU A 51 -8.29 9.42 3.63
CA GLU A 51 -7.89 10.83 3.54
C GLU A 51 -6.39 10.96 3.30
N ARG A 52 -5.54 10.22 4.01
CA ARG A 52 -4.08 10.21 3.80
C ARG A 52 -3.71 9.86 2.35
N PHE A 53 -4.42 8.91 1.73
CA PHE A 53 -4.22 8.60 0.31
C PHE A 53 -4.58 9.76 -0.62
N CYS A 54 -5.59 10.58 -0.29
CA CYS A 54 -5.88 11.78 -1.10
C CYS A 54 -4.68 12.74 -1.16
N TYR A 55 -3.93 12.85 -0.05
CA TYR A 55 -2.78 13.76 0.05
C TYR A 55 -1.44 13.10 -0.29
N SER A 56 -1.40 11.78 -0.48
CA SER A 56 -0.18 11.07 -0.84
C SER A 56 0.33 11.52 -2.23
N PRO A 57 1.65 11.66 -2.41
CA PRO A 57 2.24 11.86 -3.73
C PRO A 57 2.27 10.57 -4.57
N GLU A 58 2.03 9.40 -3.98
CA GLU A 58 1.96 8.09 -4.67
C GLU A 58 0.89 7.15 -4.09
N PRO A 59 -0.39 7.54 -4.17
CA PRO A 59 -1.46 6.79 -3.52
C PRO A 59 -1.67 5.40 -4.11
N GLU A 60 -1.42 5.19 -5.40
CA GLU A 60 -1.45 3.86 -6.02
C GLU A 60 -0.33 2.95 -5.52
N ARG A 61 0.87 3.50 -5.29
CA ARG A 61 2.02 2.75 -4.76
C ARG A 61 1.73 2.33 -3.33
N GLU A 62 1.29 3.27 -2.50
CA GLU A 62 0.89 2.98 -1.14
C GLU A 62 -0.24 1.92 -1.13
N ALA A 63 -1.24 2.03 -2.01
CA ALA A 63 -2.33 1.05 -2.07
C ALA A 63 -1.82 -0.35 -2.45
N ALA A 64 -0.80 -0.44 -3.31
CA ALA A 64 -0.16 -1.70 -3.67
C ALA A 64 0.63 -2.33 -2.51
N ILE A 65 1.33 -1.52 -1.71
CA ILE A 65 2.02 -2.00 -0.49
C ILE A 65 1.00 -2.60 0.48
N TRP A 66 -0.10 -1.90 0.70
CA TRP A 66 -1.14 -2.36 1.62
C TRP A 66 -1.91 -3.58 1.11
N GLU A 67 -2.11 -3.70 -0.19
CA GLU A 67 -2.65 -4.91 -0.80
C GLU A 67 -1.72 -6.11 -0.61
N TRP A 68 -0.41 -5.92 -0.84
CA TRP A 68 0.60 -6.94 -0.57
C TRP A 68 0.58 -7.36 0.91
N MET A 69 0.57 -6.39 1.82
CA MET A 69 0.48 -6.65 3.26
C MET A 69 -0.76 -7.47 3.61
N ALA A 70 -1.94 -7.12 3.07
CA ALA A 70 -3.16 -7.87 3.32
C ALA A 70 -3.05 -9.31 2.80
N ASN A 71 -2.51 -9.50 1.60
CA ASN A 71 -2.29 -10.83 1.03
C ASN A 71 -1.34 -11.67 1.91
N GLU A 72 -0.23 -11.10 2.35
CA GLU A 72 0.75 -11.82 3.18
C GLU A 72 0.22 -12.09 4.59
N TYR A 73 -0.54 -11.15 5.14
CA TYR A 73 -1.17 -11.32 6.44
C TYR A 73 -2.13 -12.51 6.42
N GLU A 74 -3.05 -12.57 5.46
CA GLU A 74 -3.98 -13.69 5.32
C GLU A 74 -3.26 -15.03 5.15
N LYS A 75 -2.23 -15.10 4.29
CA LYS A 75 -1.45 -16.34 4.09
C LYS A 75 -0.75 -16.80 5.36
N ARG A 76 -0.08 -15.88 6.07
CA ARG A 76 0.74 -16.19 7.25
C ARG A 76 -0.10 -16.41 8.51
N THR A 77 -1.35 -15.96 8.52
CA THR A 77 -2.28 -16.15 9.64
C THR A 77 -3.36 -17.20 9.40
N ALA A 78 -3.35 -17.85 8.23
CA ALA A 78 -4.25 -18.95 7.91
C ALA A 78 -4.10 -20.08 8.95
N GLY A 79 -5.19 -20.40 9.66
CA GLY A 79 -5.20 -21.45 10.70
C GLY A 79 -4.60 -21.04 12.04
N ILE A 80 -4.17 -19.78 12.22
CA ILE A 80 -3.76 -19.26 13.52
C ILE A 80 -5.02 -18.75 14.23
N GLU A 81 -5.25 -19.15 15.48
CA GLU A 81 -6.33 -18.61 16.31
C GLU A 81 -5.81 -17.56 17.30
N ASP A 82 -4.55 -17.70 17.75
CA ASP A 82 -3.92 -16.79 18.70
C ASP A 82 -3.77 -15.37 18.10
N GLN A 83 -4.49 -14.43 18.71
CA GLN A 83 -4.47 -13.03 18.34
C GLN A 83 -3.12 -12.37 18.63
N LEU A 84 -2.36 -12.83 19.63
CA LEU A 84 -1.04 -12.29 19.93
C LEU A 84 -0.06 -12.61 18.79
N GLU A 85 -0.07 -13.86 18.30
CA GLU A 85 0.76 -14.27 17.18
C GLU A 85 0.37 -13.58 15.87
N LYS A 86 -0.94 -13.46 15.59
CA LYS A 86 -1.42 -12.64 14.47
C LYS A 86 -0.91 -11.20 14.54
N ASN A 87 -0.91 -10.60 15.72
CA ASN A 87 -0.39 -9.25 15.93
C ASN A 87 1.12 -9.15 15.65
N ARG A 88 1.90 -10.16 16.05
CA ARG A 88 3.34 -10.21 15.76
C ARG A 88 3.61 -10.29 14.26
N ILE A 89 2.86 -11.14 13.55
CA ILE A 89 2.96 -11.27 12.10
C ILE A 89 2.63 -9.94 11.42
N PHE A 90 1.55 -9.27 11.84
CA PHE A 90 1.19 -7.97 11.28
C PHE A 90 2.28 -6.91 11.49
N LYS A 91 2.85 -6.82 12.69
CA LYS A 91 3.96 -5.89 13.00
C LYS A 91 5.20 -6.18 12.14
N ARG A 92 5.51 -7.46 11.92
CA ARG A 92 6.63 -7.86 11.06
C ARG A 92 6.37 -7.45 9.61
N LEU A 93 5.16 -7.67 9.10
CA LEU A 93 4.76 -7.24 7.76
C LEU A 93 4.80 -5.72 7.60
N LEU A 94 4.44 -4.95 8.64
CA LEU A 94 4.59 -3.49 8.63
C LEU A 94 6.06 -3.09 8.42
N SER A 95 6.99 -3.72 9.12
CA SER A 95 8.43 -3.48 8.91
C SER A 95 8.88 -3.87 7.50
N GLU A 96 8.46 -5.04 7.00
CA GLU A 96 8.75 -5.50 5.63
C GLU A 96 8.14 -4.57 4.55
N SER A 97 7.01 -3.92 4.84
CA SER A 97 6.31 -3.04 3.91
C SER A 97 7.05 -1.72 3.61
N VAL A 98 7.91 -1.27 4.53
CA VAL A 98 8.79 -0.11 4.34
C VAL A 98 9.85 -0.42 3.28
N ASP A 99 10.29 -1.69 3.22
CA ASP A 99 11.26 -2.18 2.23
C ASP A 99 10.59 -2.68 0.95
N TYR A 100 9.26 -2.78 0.91
CA TYR A 100 8.51 -3.21 -0.27
C TYR A 100 8.56 -2.14 -1.36
N GLU A 101 9.48 -2.30 -2.31
CA GLU A 101 9.39 -1.69 -3.63
C GLU A 101 8.45 -2.56 -4.49
N PRO A 102 7.25 -2.08 -4.87
CA PRO A 102 6.37 -2.87 -5.73
C PRO A 102 7.11 -3.19 -7.02
N LEU A 103 7.25 -4.49 -7.30
CA LEU A 103 7.87 -5.06 -8.49
C LEU A 103 7.28 -4.39 -9.74
N GLY A 104 8.00 -3.40 -10.27
CA GLY A 104 7.51 -2.48 -11.30
C GLY A 104 8.29 -1.17 -11.38
N VAL A 105 9.01 -0.78 -10.33
CA VAL A 105 10.01 0.28 -10.38
C VAL A 105 11.35 -0.32 -10.02
N ARG A 106 12.06 -0.88 -11.01
CA ARG A 106 13.50 -1.15 -10.87
C ARG A 106 14.16 0.17 -10.50
N LYS A 107 14.79 0.26 -9.32
CA LYS A 107 16.04 1.04 -9.25
C LYS A 107 17.02 0.35 -10.18
N LEU A 108 17.34 1.03 -11.29
CA LEU A 108 18.55 0.69 -12.04
C LEU A 108 19.72 0.84 -11.05
N PRO A 109 20.59 -0.17 -10.92
CA PRO A 109 21.83 0.03 -10.18
C PRO A 109 22.67 1.09 -10.91
N GLU A 110 23.32 1.97 -10.13
CA GLU A 110 24.34 2.91 -10.61
C GLU A 110 25.51 2.18 -11.29
#